data_AF-A0A2R8A6P9-F1
#
_entry.id   AF-A0A2R8A6P9-F1
#
_cell.length_a   1.000
_cell.length_b   1.000
_cell.length_c   1.000
_cell.angle_alpha   90.00
_cell.angle_beta   90.00
_cell.angle_gamma   90.00
#
_symmetry.space_group_name_H-M   'P 1'
#
loop_
_entity.id
_entity.type
_entity.pdbx_description
1 polymer ?
#
loop_
_entity_poly.entity_id
_entity_poly.type
_entity_poly.pdbx_seq_one_letter_code
_entity_poly.pdbx_strand_id
1 'polypeptide(L)'
;MIARRPALVLLISTCLSPLPLAADSDAAERIMDMSKSEFLEDYENRYMNMLRVSEVMMRRFDPVHADAFDADTPITQAERDGFECTYDAVVAAGAMPAFARYLSASDELLERVEADPSFDYVDMISPEFQTEGDMVPDEAVMGAMLDCDFLTLSQSRLDFTPELWSDIQAAGSERGYF
;
A
#
# COMPACT_ATOMS: atom_id res chain seq x y z
N MET A 1 39.06 -10.66 10.31
CA MET A 1 38.69 -12.01 9.82
C MET A 1 37.42 -12.40 10.55
N ILE A 2 36.27 -12.41 9.85
CA ILE A 2 35.57 -13.62 9.35
C ILE A 2 34.82 -14.31 10.53
N ALA A 3 33.51 -14.54 10.53
CA ALA A 3 32.55 -14.67 9.44
C ALA A 3 31.13 -14.28 9.88
N ARG A 4 30.36 -13.84 8.88
CA ARG A 4 28.92 -14.03 8.71
C ARG A 4 28.37 -15.27 9.44
N ARG A 5 27.22 -15.15 10.09
CA ARG A 5 26.25 -16.24 10.17
C ARG A 5 24.90 -15.82 9.61
N PRO A 6 24.64 -16.18 8.34
CA PRO A 6 23.35 -16.08 7.66
C PRO A 6 22.46 -17.26 8.08
N ALA A 7 21.18 -17.21 7.70
CA ALA A 7 20.29 -18.37 7.56
C ALA A 7 20.12 -19.27 8.81
N LEU A 8 19.06 -19.01 9.58
CA LEU A 8 18.30 -20.08 10.23
C LEU A 8 16.90 -20.09 9.55
N VAL A 9 16.78 -20.77 8.40
CA VAL A 9 16.14 -22.10 8.25
C VAL A 9 14.61 -21.95 8.33
N LEU A 10 13.89 -21.59 7.25
CA LEU A 10 13.54 -22.36 6.04
C LEU A 10 13.02 -23.80 6.29
N LEU A 11 11.78 -24.02 5.84
CA LEU A 11 11.02 -25.26 5.58
C LEU A 11 10.19 -25.90 6.72
N ILE A 12 8.91 -25.51 6.77
CA ILE A 12 7.82 -26.50 6.72
C ILE A 12 7.00 -26.19 5.47
N SER A 13 7.03 -27.13 4.52
CA SER A 13 6.35 -27.07 3.23
C SER A 13 5.02 -27.83 3.31
N THR A 14 4.04 -27.33 2.57
CA THR A 14 2.82 -28.01 2.08
C THR A 14 1.78 -28.46 3.10
N CYS A 15 0.82 -27.57 3.37
CA CYS A 15 -0.64 -27.81 3.31
C CYS A 15 -1.40 -26.64 3.96
N LEU A 16 -1.08 -25.42 3.56
CA LEU A 16 -1.99 -24.31 3.66
C LEU A 16 -2.00 -23.76 2.24
N SER A 17 -3.17 -23.82 1.61
CA SER A 17 -3.43 -23.05 0.42
C SER A 17 -2.78 -21.68 0.62
N PRO A 18 -1.98 -21.15 -0.32
CA PRO A 18 -2.09 -19.71 -0.46
C PRO A 18 -3.61 -19.53 -0.66
N LEU A 19 -4.27 -18.78 0.20
CA LEU A 19 -5.13 -17.80 -0.41
C LEU A 19 -4.10 -16.88 -1.03
N PRO A 20 -3.73 -17.05 -2.32
CA PRO A 20 -3.16 -15.90 -2.95
C PRO A 20 -4.26 -14.87 -2.81
N LEU A 21 -3.97 -13.74 -2.17
CA LEU A 21 -4.38 -12.48 -2.76
C LEU A 21 -3.77 -12.54 -4.17
N ALA A 22 -4.47 -13.24 -5.08
CA ALA A 22 -4.03 -13.41 -6.44
C ALA A 22 -4.35 -12.07 -7.04
N ALA A 23 -3.38 -11.14 -6.95
CA ALA A 23 -3.39 -9.90 -7.70
C ALA A 23 -4.04 -10.22 -9.04
N ASP A 24 -5.28 -9.76 -9.22
CA ASP A 24 -6.13 -10.18 -10.34
C ASP A 24 -5.29 -10.02 -11.61
N SER A 25 -4.86 -11.14 -12.21
CA SER A 25 -3.94 -11.09 -13.35
C SER A 25 -4.56 -10.28 -14.48
N ASP A 26 -5.89 -10.31 -14.55
CA ASP A 26 -6.66 -9.54 -15.52
C ASP A 26 -6.65 -8.04 -15.15
N ALA A 27 -6.57 -7.66 -13.87
CA ALA A 27 -6.42 -6.26 -13.44
C ALA A 27 -5.03 -5.70 -13.77
N ALA A 28 -3.98 -6.46 -13.47
CA ALA A 28 -2.62 -6.05 -13.78
C ALA A 28 -2.40 -5.93 -15.31
N GLU A 29 -2.93 -6.86 -16.10
CA GLU A 29 -2.92 -6.78 -17.57
C GLU A 29 -3.67 -5.54 -18.08
N ARG A 30 -4.86 -5.25 -17.55
CA ARG A 30 -5.61 -4.02 -17.90
C ARG A 30 -4.80 -2.75 -17.66
N ILE A 31 -4.10 -2.66 -16.53
CA ILE A 31 -3.26 -1.49 -16.19
C ILE A 31 -2.09 -1.35 -17.17
N MET A 32 -1.46 -2.46 -17.56
CA MET A 32 -0.34 -2.45 -18.51
C MET A 32 -0.75 -2.04 -19.93
N ASP A 33 -2.01 -2.27 -20.31
CA ASP A 33 -2.55 -1.92 -21.63
C ASP A 33 -3.03 -0.46 -21.75
N MET A 34 -3.06 0.29 -20.64
CA MET A 34 -3.47 1.70 -20.64
C MET A 34 -2.47 2.59 -21.38
N SER A 35 -2.96 3.64 -22.02
CA SER A 35 -2.09 4.77 -22.39
C SER A 35 -1.58 5.47 -21.13
N LYS A 36 -0.46 6.22 -21.25
CA LYS A 36 0.08 7.02 -20.12
C LYS A 36 -0.98 7.94 -19.50
N SER A 37 -1.80 8.61 -20.32
CA SER A 37 -2.85 9.50 -19.81
C SER A 37 -3.92 8.73 -19.03
N GLU A 38 -4.38 7.60 -19.54
CA GLU A 38 -5.36 6.75 -18.85
C GLU A 38 -4.79 6.20 -17.54
N PHE A 39 -3.53 5.76 -17.55
CA PHE A 39 -2.83 5.30 -16.37
C PHE A 39 -2.76 6.38 -15.28
N LEU A 40 -2.38 7.63 -15.64
CA LEU A 40 -2.23 8.69 -14.65
C LEU A 40 -3.57 9.12 -14.04
N GLU A 41 -4.64 9.12 -14.83
CA GLU A 41 -6.00 9.35 -14.33
C GLU A 41 -6.45 8.22 -13.39
N ASP A 42 -6.18 6.96 -13.76
CA ASP A 42 -6.48 5.79 -12.92
C ASP A 42 -5.66 5.80 -11.62
N TYR A 43 -4.36 6.11 -11.69
CA TYR A 43 -3.49 6.13 -10.53
C TYR A 43 -3.88 7.23 -9.52
N GLU A 44 -4.32 8.39 -10.00
CA GLU A 44 -4.87 9.44 -9.14
C GLU A 44 -6.13 8.96 -8.40
N ASN A 45 -7.05 8.30 -9.12
CA ASN A 45 -8.27 7.76 -8.51
C ASN A 45 -7.95 6.70 -7.46
N ARG A 46 -7.01 5.79 -7.75
CA ARG A 46 -6.54 4.77 -6.80
C ARG A 46 -5.92 5.40 -5.56
N TYR A 47 -5.07 6.40 -5.71
CA TYR A 47 -4.46 7.12 -4.59
C TYR A 47 -5.51 7.79 -3.70
N MET A 48 -6.49 8.48 -4.29
CA MET A 48 -7.59 9.10 -3.52
C MET A 48 -8.47 8.05 -2.83
N ASN A 49 -8.74 6.92 -3.49
CA ASN A 49 -9.49 5.82 -2.89
C ASN A 49 -8.74 5.19 -1.72
N MET A 50 -7.42 5.04 -1.82
CA MET A 50 -6.58 4.56 -0.73
C MET A 50 -6.58 5.49 0.47
N LEU A 51 -6.56 6.81 0.26
CA LEU A 51 -6.73 7.78 1.35
C LEU A 51 -8.09 7.62 2.05
N ARG A 52 -9.18 7.51 1.28
CA ARG A 52 -10.54 7.31 1.84
C ARG A 52 -10.68 6.01 2.60
N VAL A 53 -10.13 4.92 2.05
CA VAL A 53 -10.16 3.61 2.71
C VAL A 53 -9.35 3.66 4.01
N SER A 54 -8.19 4.29 4.00
CA SER A 54 -7.36 4.49 5.20
C SER A 54 -8.09 5.31 6.26
N GLU A 55 -8.80 6.37 5.85
CA GLU A 55 -9.65 7.18 6.74
C GLU A 55 -10.79 6.36 7.36
N VAL A 56 -11.48 5.54 6.56
CA VAL A 56 -12.56 4.65 7.02
C VAL A 56 -12.01 3.63 8.04
N MET A 57 -10.89 3.00 7.72
CA MET A 57 -10.22 2.05 8.62
C MET A 57 -9.73 2.72 9.91
N MET A 58 -9.20 3.95 9.82
CA MET A 58 -8.78 4.72 10.98
C MET A 58 -9.97 5.07 11.86
N ARG A 59 -11.09 5.51 11.27
CA ARG A 59 -12.32 5.82 11.99
C ARG A 59 -12.94 4.60 12.68
N ARG A 60 -12.79 3.40 12.09
CA ARG A 60 -13.19 2.12 12.71
C ARG A 60 -12.32 1.79 13.92
N PHE A 61 -11.01 2.01 13.81
CA PHE A 61 -10.05 1.80 14.88
C PHE A 61 -10.27 2.80 16.03
N ASP A 62 -10.19 4.09 15.74
CA ASP A 62 -10.41 5.18 16.68
C ASP A 62 -11.03 6.42 16.00
N PRO A 63 -12.29 6.75 16.27
CA PRO A 63 -12.95 7.94 15.74
C PRO A 63 -12.27 9.26 16.09
N VAL A 64 -11.46 9.33 17.16
CA VAL A 64 -10.72 10.55 17.55
C VAL A 64 -9.67 10.90 16.51
N HIS A 65 -9.11 9.89 15.85
CA HIS A 65 -8.05 10.03 14.85
C HIS A 65 -8.57 9.90 13.42
N ALA A 66 -9.89 9.99 13.21
CA ALA A 66 -10.51 9.83 11.89
C ALA A 66 -9.93 10.77 10.83
N ASP A 67 -9.51 11.97 11.23
CA ASP A 67 -8.96 12.99 10.32
C ASP A 67 -7.43 12.85 10.09
N ALA A 68 -6.82 11.74 10.52
CA ALA A 68 -5.38 11.49 10.32
C ALA A 68 -4.99 11.31 8.84
N PHE A 69 -5.98 11.16 7.95
CA PHE A 69 -5.82 11.07 6.50
C PHE A 69 -6.58 12.21 5.82
N ASP A 70 -5.88 13.03 5.03
CA ASP A 70 -6.52 14.07 4.20
C ASP A 70 -7.00 13.50 2.86
N ALA A 71 -8.21 12.93 2.88
CA ALA A 71 -8.89 12.37 1.72
C ALA A 71 -9.85 13.36 1.00
N ASP A 72 -10.04 14.56 1.57
CA ASP A 72 -11.00 15.56 1.06
C ASP A 72 -10.32 16.66 0.22
N THR A 73 -9.04 16.95 0.48
CA THR A 73 -8.30 17.93 -0.33
C THR A 73 -8.06 17.37 -1.74
N PRO A 74 -8.37 18.13 -2.82
CA PRO A 74 -8.09 17.70 -4.18
C PRO A 74 -6.60 17.43 -4.45
N ILE A 75 -6.32 16.63 -5.47
CA ILE A 75 -4.95 16.33 -5.90
C ILE A 75 -4.28 17.58 -6.44
N THR A 76 -3.12 17.89 -5.88
CA THR A 76 -2.30 19.05 -6.21
C THR A 76 -1.48 18.82 -7.47
N GLN A 77 -0.94 19.89 -8.06
CA GLN A 77 -0.04 19.74 -9.21
C GLN A 77 1.25 18.98 -8.84
N ALA A 78 1.78 19.20 -7.63
CA ALA A 78 2.99 18.51 -7.17
C ALA A 78 2.77 16.99 -7.07
N GLU A 79 1.59 16.55 -6.63
CA GLU A 79 1.22 15.13 -6.62
C GLU A 79 1.11 14.56 -8.04
N ARG A 80 0.47 15.28 -8.96
CA ARG A 80 0.40 14.86 -10.38
C ARG A 80 1.79 14.75 -11.01
N ASP A 81 2.67 15.70 -10.74
CA ASP A 81 4.06 15.69 -11.21
C ASP A 81 4.82 14.48 -10.64
N GLY A 82 4.60 14.14 -9.36
CA GLY A 82 5.15 12.95 -8.71
C GLY A 82 4.61 11.64 -9.31
N PHE A 83 3.32 11.58 -9.63
CA PHE A 83 2.72 10.42 -10.30
C PHE A 83 3.28 10.22 -11.71
N GLU A 84 3.42 11.30 -12.47
CA GLU A 84 4.02 11.26 -13.80
C GLU A 84 5.49 10.82 -13.75
N CYS A 85 6.28 11.38 -12.82
CA CYS A 85 7.66 10.98 -12.58
C CYS A 85 7.75 9.48 -12.25
N THR A 86 6.91 9.00 -11.33
CA THR A 86 6.91 7.60 -10.89
C THR A 86 6.62 6.68 -12.06
N TYR A 87 5.60 6.99 -12.87
CA TYR A 87 5.29 6.24 -14.08
C TYR A 87 6.49 6.17 -15.04
N ASP A 88 7.11 7.32 -15.37
CA ASP A 88 8.22 7.37 -16.31
C ASP A 88 9.44 6.58 -15.80
N ALA A 89 9.74 6.67 -14.51
CA ALA A 89 10.81 5.92 -13.86
C ALA A 89 10.55 4.41 -13.87
N VAL A 90 9.32 3.98 -13.55
CA VAL A 90 8.92 2.57 -13.59
C VAL A 90 9.00 2.01 -15.02
N VAL A 91 8.53 2.76 -16.03
CA VAL A 91 8.65 2.37 -17.44
C VAL A 91 10.12 2.24 -17.84
N ALA A 92 10.95 3.21 -17.49
CA ALA A 92 12.39 3.20 -17.80
C ALA A 92 13.12 2.00 -17.15
N ALA A 93 12.68 1.60 -15.95
CA ALA A 93 13.21 0.42 -15.24
C ALA A 93 12.67 -0.91 -15.78
N GLY A 94 11.67 -0.91 -16.68
CA GLY A 94 10.99 -2.12 -17.12
C GLY A 94 10.16 -2.80 -16.02
N ALA A 95 9.76 -2.05 -15.00
CA ALA A 95 9.09 -2.54 -13.79
C ALA A 95 7.55 -2.41 -13.84
N MET A 96 6.98 -2.03 -15.00
CA MET A 96 5.53 -1.87 -15.14
C MET A 96 4.70 -3.11 -14.74
N PRO A 97 5.11 -4.36 -15.05
CA PRO A 97 4.37 -5.52 -14.58
C PRO A 97 4.31 -5.65 -13.06
N ALA A 98 5.36 -5.22 -12.36
CA ALA A 98 5.38 -5.25 -10.91
C ALA A 98 4.55 -4.11 -10.31
N PHE A 99 4.60 -2.91 -10.93
CA PHE A 99 3.78 -1.78 -10.51
C PHE A 99 2.29 -2.06 -10.72
N ALA A 100 1.91 -2.66 -11.84
CA ALA A 100 0.54 -3.04 -12.14
C ALA A 100 -0.02 -4.05 -11.12
N ARG A 101 0.79 -5.03 -10.68
CA ARG A 101 0.40 -5.95 -9.58
C ARG A 101 0.21 -5.21 -8.25
N TYR A 102 1.14 -4.32 -7.90
CA TYR A 102 1.03 -3.50 -6.69
C TYR A 102 -0.24 -2.65 -6.70
N LEU A 103 -0.55 -2.00 -7.82
CA LEU A 103 -1.78 -1.21 -7.95
C LEU A 103 -3.03 -2.08 -7.91
N SER A 104 -3.00 -3.28 -8.49
CA SER A 104 -4.15 -4.21 -8.43
C SER A 104 -4.43 -4.69 -7.00
N ALA A 105 -3.40 -4.84 -6.16
CA ALA A 105 -3.58 -5.19 -4.75
C ALA A 105 -4.37 -4.11 -3.96
N SER A 106 -4.35 -2.85 -4.40
CA SER A 106 -5.17 -1.80 -3.77
C SER A 106 -6.68 -2.00 -3.98
N ASP A 107 -7.10 -2.59 -5.11
CA ASP A 107 -8.52 -2.91 -5.35
C ASP A 107 -9.00 -4.00 -4.39
N GLU A 108 -8.15 -5.00 -4.14
CA GLU A 108 -8.44 -6.10 -3.20
C GLU A 108 -8.56 -5.60 -1.75
N LEU A 109 -7.73 -4.63 -1.35
CA LEU A 109 -7.88 -3.98 -0.04
C LEU A 109 -9.23 -3.26 0.06
N LEU A 110 -9.63 -2.52 -0.98
CA LEU A 110 -10.93 -1.85 -1.03
C LEU A 110 -12.08 -2.85 -0.82
N GLU A 111 -12.09 -3.94 -1.59
CA GLU A 111 -13.11 -4.99 -1.48
C GLU A 111 -13.14 -5.61 -0.09
N ARG A 112 -11.96 -5.85 0.52
CA ARG A 112 -11.87 -6.41 1.88
C ARG A 112 -12.45 -5.46 2.93
N VAL A 113 -12.12 -4.17 2.86
CA VAL A 113 -12.62 -3.14 3.78
C VAL A 113 -14.13 -2.98 3.66
N GLU A 114 -14.68 -3.11 2.46
CA GLU A 114 -16.13 -3.11 2.22
C GLU A 114 -16.82 -4.37 2.74
N ALA A 115 -16.21 -5.55 2.56
CA ALA A 115 -16.78 -6.83 2.96
C ALA A 115 -16.72 -7.08 4.47
N ASP A 116 -15.73 -6.52 5.17
CA ASP A 116 -15.50 -6.71 6.60
C ASP A 116 -15.52 -5.36 7.35
N PRO A 117 -16.65 -5.00 7.99
CA PRO A 117 -16.74 -3.78 8.81
C PRO A 117 -15.87 -3.79 10.07
N SER A 118 -15.36 -4.96 10.48
CA SER A 118 -14.46 -5.09 11.63
C SER A 118 -13.00 -4.91 11.26
N PHE A 119 -12.66 -4.99 9.97
CA PHE A 119 -11.32 -4.71 9.48
C PHE A 119 -11.01 -3.22 9.62
N ASP A 120 -9.98 -2.89 10.41
CA ASP A 120 -9.56 -1.53 10.70
C ASP A 120 -8.07 -1.28 10.39
N TYR A 121 -7.58 -0.09 10.75
CA TYR A 121 -6.23 0.34 10.39
C TYR A 121 -5.13 -0.52 11.02
N VAL A 122 -5.37 -1.07 12.21
CA VAL A 122 -4.39 -1.91 12.92
C VAL A 122 -4.26 -3.26 12.22
N ASP A 123 -5.35 -3.79 11.67
CA ASP A 123 -5.34 -5.03 10.89
C ASP A 123 -4.58 -4.88 9.57
N MET A 124 -4.75 -3.73 8.89
CA MET A 124 -4.02 -3.41 7.65
C MET A 124 -2.50 -3.38 7.87
N ILE A 125 -2.02 -2.88 9.01
CA ILE A 125 -0.57 -2.83 9.28
C ILE A 125 -0.05 -4.09 9.99
N SER A 126 -0.89 -5.12 10.20
CA SER A 126 -0.45 -6.35 10.84
C SER A 126 0.61 -7.08 9.99
N PRO A 127 1.56 -7.81 10.60
CA PRO A 127 2.54 -8.59 9.85
C PRO A 127 1.90 -9.63 8.93
N GLU A 128 0.77 -10.22 9.35
CA GLU A 128 0.01 -11.18 8.54
C GLU A 128 -0.44 -10.52 7.24
N PHE A 129 -1.11 -9.37 7.32
CA PHE A 129 -1.56 -8.65 6.13
C PHE A 129 -0.40 -8.13 5.27
N GLN A 130 0.68 -7.63 5.90
CA GLN A 130 1.87 -7.15 5.18
C GLN A 130 2.67 -8.27 4.49
N THR A 131 2.57 -9.51 4.99
CA THR A 131 3.22 -10.68 4.37
C THR A 131 2.30 -11.45 3.42
N GLU A 132 0.99 -11.18 3.44
CA GLU A 132 -0.02 -11.86 2.63
C GLU A 132 -0.08 -11.43 1.16
N GLY A 133 0.55 -10.33 0.72
CA GLY A 133 0.43 -9.95 -0.69
C GLY A 133 1.31 -8.83 -1.22
N ASP A 134 1.21 -8.64 -2.53
CA ASP A 134 1.86 -7.64 -3.40
C ASP A 134 1.59 -6.15 -3.01
N MET A 135 1.13 -5.91 -1.78
CA MET A 135 0.90 -4.61 -1.14
C MET A 135 2.20 -3.86 -0.83
N VAL A 136 3.34 -4.54 -0.87
CA VAL A 136 4.66 -3.90 -0.80
C VAL A 136 5.20 -3.82 -2.22
N PRO A 137 5.46 -2.61 -2.76
CA PRO A 137 6.09 -2.47 -4.06
C PRO A 137 7.43 -3.22 -4.10
N ASP A 138 7.76 -3.79 -5.25
CA ASP A 138 9.09 -4.35 -5.44
C ASP A 138 10.17 -3.25 -5.39
N GLU A 139 11.43 -3.65 -5.28
CA GLU A 139 12.56 -2.72 -5.11
C GLU A 139 12.64 -1.67 -6.22
N ALA A 140 12.33 -2.02 -7.47
CA ALA A 140 12.41 -1.08 -8.58
C ALA A 140 11.28 -0.04 -8.54
N VAL A 141 10.05 -0.48 -8.22
CA VAL A 141 8.91 0.44 -8.05
C VAL A 141 9.10 1.32 -6.81
N MET A 142 9.53 0.74 -5.69
CA MET A 142 9.86 1.50 -4.49
C MET A 142 10.95 2.54 -4.76
N GLY A 143 12.01 2.16 -5.48
CA GLY A 143 13.07 3.08 -5.90
C GLY A 143 12.54 4.25 -6.74
N ALA A 144 11.69 3.96 -7.73
CA ALA A 144 11.04 4.99 -8.54
C ALA A 144 10.17 5.94 -7.71
N MET A 145 9.37 5.42 -6.78
CA MET A 145 8.54 6.23 -5.89
C MET A 145 9.39 7.14 -4.99
N LEU A 146 10.50 6.62 -4.46
CA LEU A 146 11.43 7.39 -3.62
C LEU A 146 12.12 8.51 -4.40
N ASP A 147 12.62 8.22 -5.60
CA ASP A 147 13.29 9.19 -6.47
C ASP A 147 12.35 10.31 -6.95
N CYS A 148 11.04 10.03 -6.97
CA CYS A 148 9.97 10.95 -7.38
C CYS A 148 9.25 11.61 -6.19
N ASP A 149 9.88 11.68 -5.01
CA ASP A 149 9.37 12.33 -3.81
C ASP A 149 8.00 11.81 -3.31
N PHE A 150 7.58 10.60 -3.73
CA PHE A 150 6.27 10.05 -3.39
C PHE A 150 6.04 9.96 -1.88
N LEU A 151 7.08 9.63 -1.10
CA LEU A 151 6.96 9.59 0.37
C LEU A 151 6.68 10.96 0.97
N THR A 152 7.37 12.00 0.49
CA THR A 152 7.15 13.37 0.95
C THR A 152 5.74 13.84 0.61
N LEU A 153 5.30 13.57 -0.62
CA LEU A 153 3.96 13.90 -1.10
C LEU A 153 2.88 13.14 -0.30
N SER A 154 3.07 11.83 -0.09
CA SER A 154 2.15 11.01 0.70
C SER A 154 2.09 11.44 2.16
N GLN A 155 3.24 11.75 2.78
CA GLN A 155 3.30 12.24 4.17
C GLN A 155 2.56 13.57 4.33
N SER A 156 2.48 14.41 3.30
CA SER A 156 1.70 15.66 3.36
C SER A 156 0.19 15.43 3.52
N ARG A 157 -0.29 14.21 3.27
CA ARG A 157 -1.68 13.79 3.48
C ARG A 157 -1.93 13.12 4.84
N LEU A 158 -0.89 12.96 5.66
CA LEU A 158 -0.96 12.20 6.90
C LEU A 158 -0.68 13.10 8.10
N ASP A 159 -1.56 13.07 9.10
CA ASP A 159 -1.34 13.71 10.40
C ASP A 159 -1.08 12.66 11.49
N PHE A 160 0.00 11.89 11.29
CA PHE A 160 0.38 10.83 12.21
C PHE A 160 1.15 11.40 13.41
N THR A 161 0.41 11.73 14.45
CA THR A 161 0.99 12.20 15.72
C THR A 161 1.71 11.05 16.46
N PRO A 162 2.69 11.35 17.33
CA PRO A 162 3.30 10.34 18.19
C PRO A 162 2.30 9.62 19.11
N GLU A 163 1.22 10.31 19.49
CA GLU A 163 0.13 9.74 20.29
C GLU A 163 -0.65 8.70 19.49
N LEU A 164 -1.11 9.04 18.28
CA LEU A 164 -1.76 8.10 17.37
C LEU A 164 -0.88 6.87 17.12
N TRP A 165 0.42 7.07 16.88
CA TRP A 165 1.34 5.95 16.69
C TRP A 165 1.43 5.04 17.93
N SER A 166 1.45 5.63 19.14
CA SER A 166 1.43 4.88 20.40
C SER A 166 0.14 4.07 20.54
N ASP A 167 -1.01 4.65 20.18
CA ASP A 167 -2.32 3.97 20.27
C ASP A 167 -2.39 2.78 19.31
N ILE A 168 -1.95 2.98 18.06
CA ILE A 168 -1.83 1.92 17.05
C ILE A 168 -0.94 0.77 17.56
N GLN A 169 0.22 1.08 18.14
CA GLN A 169 1.15 0.08 18.66
C GLN A 169 0.55 -0.69 19.85
N ALA A 170 -0.12 0.00 20.77
CA ALA A 170 -0.79 -0.62 21.91
C ALA A 170 -1.89 -1.59 21.43
N ALA A 171 -2.75 -1.15 20.52
CA ALA A 171 -3.81 -1.97 19.95
C ALA A 171 -3.27 -3.18 19.17
N GLY A 172 -2.21 -3.00 18.37
CA GLY A 172 -1.56 -4.11 17.69
C GLY A 172 -0.95 -5.12 18.66
N SER A 173 -0.37 -4.67 19.77
CA SER A 173 0.15 -5.54 20.83
C SER A 173 -0.97 -6.34 21.52
N GLU A 174 -2.12 -5.71 21.78
CA GLU A 174 -3.30 -6.39 22.34
C GLU A 174 -3.87 -7.46 21.41
N ARG A 175 -3.78 -7.25 20.09
CA ARG A 175 -4.18 -8.22 19.05
C ARG A 175 -3.11 -9.28 18.77
N GLY A 176 -1.91 -9.15 19.33
CA GLY A 176 -0.80 -10.09 19.14
C GLY A 176 -0.02 -9.92 17.84
N TYR A 177 -0.11 -8.74 17.20
CA TYR A 177 0.63 -8.42 15.99
C TYR A 177 2.08 -7.97 16.27
N PHE A 178 2.36 -7.49 17.48
CA PHE A 178 3.66 -6.97 17.94
C PHE A 178 4.12 -7.61 19.26
#